data_AF-A0A679I416-F1
#
_entry.id   AF-A0A679I416-F1
#
_cell.length_a   1.000
_cell.length_b   1.000
_cell.length_c   1.000
_cell.angle_alpha   90.00
_cell.angle_beta   90.00
_cell.angle_gamma   90.00
#
_symmetry.space_group_name_H-M   'P 1'
#
loop_
_entity.id
_entity.type
_entity.pdbx_description
1 polymer ?
#
loop_
_entity_poly.entity_id
_entity_poly.type
_entity_poly.pdbx_seq_one_letter_code
_entity_poly.pdbx_strand_id
1 'polypeptide(L)' 'MRDTARALVEASLREQDPQVTIENLRKGVFLRFYGHEFAPDTCAKIFAAIEQAANAVPSGR' A
#
# COMPACT_ATOMS: atom_id res chain seq x y z
N MET A 1 -7.08 16.72 5.08
CA MET A 1 -5.60 16.70 5.15
C MET A 1 -5.01 15.30 4.91
N ARG A 2 -5.60 14.22 5.48
CA ARG A 2 -5.10 12.84 5.27
C ARG A 2 -5.13 12.39 3.80
N ASP A 3 -6.17 12.76 3.05
CA ASP A 3 -6.28 12.45 1.62
C ASP A 3 -5.19 13.13 0.77
N THR A 4 -4.85 14.37 1.08
CA THR A 4 -3.77 15.11 0.41
C THR A 4 -2.40 14.47 0.69
N ALA A 5 -2.12 14.14 1.95
CA ALA A 5 -0.88 13.48 2.33
C ALA A 5 -0.74 12.10 1.66
N ARG A 6 -1.84 11.34 1.59
CA ARG A 6 -1.88 10.06 0.88
C ARG A 6 -1.60 10.24 -0.61
N ALA A 7 -2.28 11.19 -1.27
CA ALA A 7 -2.08 11.45 -2.70
C ALA A 7 -0.62 11.81 -3.04
N LEU A 8 0.05 12.58 -2.17
CA LEU A 8 1.47 12.92 -2.34
C LEU A 8 2.38 11.69 -2.22
N VAL A 9 2.13 10.81 -1.25
CA VAL A 9 2.90 9.57 -1.10
C VAL A 9 2.67 8.64 -2.29
N GLU A 10 1.42 8.49 -2.75
CA GLU A 10 1.10 7.69 -3.93
C GLU A 10 1.75 8.25 -5.20
N ALA A 11 1.79 9.58 -5.37
CA ALA A 11 2.49 10.24 -6.47
C ALA A 11 3.99 9.94 -6.42
N SER A 12 4.62 10.13 -5.25
CA SER A 12 6.05 9.87 -5.07
C SER A 12 6.43 8.41 -5.34
N LEU A 13 5.58 7.44 -4.96
CA LEU A 13 5.80 6.02 -5.26
C LEU A 13 5.70 5.73 -6.76
N ARG A 14 4.74 6.34 -7.47
CA ARG A 14 4.63 6.22 -8.93
C ARG A 14 5.75 6.91 -9.69
N GLU A 15 6.31 7.99 -9.14
CA GLU A 15 7.49 8.65 -9.71
C GLU A 15 8.74 7.76 -9.63
N GLN A 16 8.89 7.00 -8.54
CA GLN A 16 9.99 6.06 -8.36
C GLN A 16 9.84 4.80 -9.19
N ASP A 17 8.62 4.26 -9.26
CA ASP A 17 8.26 3.11 -10.07
C ASP A 17 6.95 3.38 -10.83
N PRO A 18 7.04 3.76 -12.13
CA PRO A 18 5.86 4.03 -12.96
C PRO A 18 4.94 2.83 -13.15
N GLN A 19 5.44 1.60 -12.95
CA GLN A 19 4.67 0.36 -13.09
C GLN A 19 4.23 -0.23 -11.75
N VAL A 20 4.34 0.55 -10.66
CA VAL A 20 3.97 0.10 -9.32
C VAL A 20 2.54 -0.43 -9.32
N THR A 21 2.38 -1.68 -8.86
CA THR A 21 1.06 -2.30 -8.74
C THR A 21 0.26 -1.61 -7.63
N ILE A 22 -1.07 -1.67 -7.72
CA ILE A 22 -1.95 -1.12 -6.66
C ILE A 22 -1.65 -1.75 -5.29
N GLU A 23 -1.26 -3.02 -5.27
CA GLU A 23 -0.83 -3.73 -4.08
C GLU A 23 0.44 -3.12 -3.48
N ASN A 24 1.49 -2.94 -4.28
CA ASN A 24 2.75 -2.34 -3.82
C ASN A 24 2.57 -0.87 -3.41
N LEU A 25 1.66 -0.16 -4.07
CA LEU A 25 1.30 1.21 -3.70
C LEU A 25 0.59 1.26 -2.34
N ARG A 26 -0.32 0.32 -2.05
CA ARG A 26 -0.95 0.18 -0.72
C ARG A 26 0.05 -0.19 0.37
N LYS A 27 0.98 -1.12 0.08
CA LYS A 27 2.07 -1.50 0.99
C LYS A 27 2.99 -0.31 1.30
N GLY A 28 3.39 0.45 0.27
CA GLY A 28 4.25 1.63 0.41
C GLY A 28 3.57 2.75 1.22
N VAL A 29 2.29 3.02 0.96
CA VAL A 29 1.50 3.97 1.76
C VAL A 29 1.41 3.50 3.21
N PHE A 30 1.13 2.21 3.46
CA PHE A 30 1.09 1.67 4.81
C PHE A 30 2.42 1.87 5.54
N LEU A 31 3.55 1.51 4.91
CA LEU A 31 4.88 1.69 5.53
C LEU A 31 5.16 3.15 5.86
N ARG A 32 4.78 4.07 4.98
CA ARG A 32 5.07 5.50 5.15
C ARG A 32 4.32 6.12 6.32
N PHE A 33 3.08 5.71 6.58
CA PHE A 33 2.24 6.27 7.64
C PHE A 33 2.29 5.46 8.93
N TYR A 34 2.38 4.12 8.83
CA TYR A 34 2.13 3.19 9.92
C TYR A 34 3.28 2.21 10.17
N GLY A 35 4.20 2.03 9.22
CA GLY A 35 5.20 0.96 9.28
C GLY A 35 6.10 0.98 10.52
N HIS A 36 6.29 2.15 11.13
CA HIS A 36 7.08 2.32 12.35
C HIS A 36 6.30 2.01 13.64
N GLU A 37 4.97 1.94 13.59
CA GLU A 37 4.10 1.63 14.74
C GLU A 37 3.95 0.12 14.96
N PHE A 38 4.36 -0.68 13.98
CA PHE A 38 4.17 -2.12 13.97
C PHE A 38 5.50 -2.89 13.94
N ALA A 39 5.56 -3.98 14.70
CA ALA A 39 6.65 -4.92 14.60
C ALA A 39 6.71 -5.57 13.21
N PRO A 40 7.88 -6.04 12.76
CA PRO A 40 8.04 -6.69 11.45
C PRO A 40 7.05 -7.82 11.20
N ASP A 41 6.78 -8.66 12.20
CA ASP A 41 5.80 -9.76 12.12
C ASP A 41 4.37 -9.26 11.87
N THR A 42 3.99 -8.13 12.45
CA THR A 42 2.67 -7.53 12.25
C THR A 42 2.56 -6.88 10.88
N CYS A 43 3.62 -6.20 10.41
CA CYS A 43 3.72 -5.69 9.05
C CYS A 43 3.55 -6.82 8.01
N ALA A 44 4.18 -7.97 8.22
CA ALA A 44 4.06 -9.13 7.34
C ALA A 44 2.61 -9.63 7.24
N LYS A 45 1.87 -9.69 8.35
CA LYS A 45 0.44 -10.06 8.35
C LYS A 45 -0.42 -9.06 7.58
N ILE A 46 -0.14 -7.77 7.74
CA ILE A 46 -0.85 -6.71 7.03
C ILE A 46 -0.57 -6.78 5.52
N PHE A 47 0.67 -7.05 5.12
CA PHE A 47 1.03 -7.25 3.72
C PHE A 47 0.31 -8.44 3.10
N ALA A 48 0.26 -9.57 3.80
CA ALA A 48 -0.50 -10.73 3.35
C ALA A 48 -2.01 -10.41 3.19
N ALA A 49 -2.57 -9.61 4.11
CA ALA A 49 -3.96 -9.18 3.99
C ALA A 49 -4.19 -8.24 2.78
N ILE A 50 -3.22 -7.37 2.47
CA ILE A 50 -3.27 -6.50 1.29
C ILE A 50 -3.21 -7.32 -0.01
N GLU A 51 -2.32 -8.31 -0.09
CA GLU A 51 -2.22 -9.26 -1.20
C GLU A 51 -3.53 -10.04 -1.41
N GLN A 52 -4.08 -10.59 -0.32
CA GLN A 52 -5.35 -11.30 -0.36
C GLN A 52 -6.49 -10.38 -0.83
N ALA A 53 -6.54 -9.15 -0.35
CA ALA A 53 -7.55 -8.18 -0.78
C ALA A 53 -7.39 -7.78 -2.25
N ALA A 54 -6.17 -7.76 -2.79
CA ALA A 54 -5.92 -7.51 -4.21
C ALA A 54 -6.42 -8.67 -5.08
N ASN A 55 -6.22 -9.91 -4.63
CA ASN A 55 -6.68 -11.12 -5.32
C ASN A 55 -8.18 -11.39 -5.13
N ALA A 56 -8.79 -10.87 -4.06
CA ALA A 56 -10.21 -11.02 -3.76
C ALA A 56 -11.10 -10.05 -4.55
N VAL A 57 -10.55 -9.07 -5.26
CA VAL A 57 -11.32 -8.29 -6.23
C VAL A 57 -11.51 -9.18 -7.46
N PRO A 58 -12.73 -9.70 -7.73
CA PRO A 58 -12.96 -10.32 -9.02
C PRO A 58 -12.78 -9.23 -10.06
N SER A 59 -11.99 -9.50 -11.10
CA SER A 59 -12.11 -8.78 -12.36
C SER A 59 -13.54 -8.98 -12.86
N GLY A 60 -14.45 -8.11 -12.44
CA GLY A 60 -15.87 -8.42 -12.41
C GLY A 60 -16.73 -7.18 -12.38
N ARG A 61 -16.87 -6.60 -13.58
CA ARG A 61 -17.89 -5.67 -14.07
C ARG A 61 -17.63 -4.17 -13.92
#